data_AF-A0A6N7FRJ6-F1
#
_entry.id   AF-A0A6N7FRJ6-F1
#
_cell.length_a   1.000
_cell.length_b   1.000
_cell.length_c   1.000
_cell.angle_alpha   90.00
_cell.angle_beta   90.00
_cell.angle_gamma   90.00
#
_symmetry.space_group_name_H-M   'P 1'
#
loop_
_entity.id
_entity.type
_entity.pdbx_description
1 polymer ?
#
loop_
_entity_poly.entity_id
_entity_poly.type
_entity_poly.pdbx_seq_one_letter_code
_entity_poly.pdbx_strand_id
1 'polypeptide(L)' 'MARTVVDIDDKVLAAAAAELGTTTKVETVNRALAEIAARPRRLAVLERLREADDDLGDVEVMRGAWR' A
#
# COMPACT_ATOMS: atom_id res chain seq x y z
N MET A 1 2.72 12.05 -18.21
CA MET A 1 1.50 12.37 -17.44
C MET A 1 0.59 13.24 -18.30
N ALA A 2 -0.73 13.03 -18.23
CA ALA A 2 -1.71 13.91 -18.87
C ALA A 2 -2.19 14.97 -17.86
N ARG A 3 -2.56 16.17 -18.34
CA ARG A 3 -3.11 17.22 -17.48
C ARG A 3 -4.61 17.01 -17.33
N THR A 4 -5.05 16.83 -16.09
CA THR A 4 -6.45 16.61 -15.74
C THR A 4 -6.87 17.68 -14.72
N VAL A 5 -8.00 18.33 -14.95
CA VAL A 5 -8.61 19.27 -14.00
C VAL A 5 -9.70 18.50 -13.25
N VAL A 6 -9.57 18.44 -11.93
CA VAL A 6 -10.54 17.79 -11.03
C VAL A 6 -10.70 18.64 -9.80
N ASP A 7 -11.91 18.71 -9.28
CA ASP A 7 -12.17 19.26 -7.95
C ASP A 7 -11.82 18.20 -6.90
N ILE A 8 -11.09 18.60 -5.87
CA ILE A 8 -10.64 17.73 -4.79
C ILE A 8 -10.95 18.42 -3.47
N ASP A 9 -11.49 17.67 -2.52
CA ASP A 9 -11.65 18.15 -1.15
C ASP A 9 -10.27 18.37 -0.52
N ASP A 10 -9.96 19.63 -0.18
CA ASP A 10 -8.67 20.02 0.38
C ASP A 10 -8.38 19.40 1.75
N LYS A 11 -9.40 19.07 2.55
CA LYS A 11 -9.20 18.39 3.84
C LYS A 11 -8.79 16.94 3.62
N VAL A 12 -9.44 16.25 2.69
CA VAL A 12 -9.07 14.87 2.33
C VAL A 12 -7.68 14.83 1.72
N LEU A 13 -7.36 15.79 0.84
CA LEU A 13 -6.05 15.90 0.23
C LEU A 13 -4.94 16.17 1.25
N ALA A 14 -5.20 17.02 2.25
CA ALA A 14 -4.26 17.28 3.34
C ALA A 14 -4.04 16.06 4.22
N ALA A 15 -5.10 15.31 4.55
CA ALA A 15 -4.99 14.06 5.31
C ALA A 15 -4.14 13.02 4.55
N ALA A 16 -4.41 12.84 3.26
CA ALA A 16 -3.61 11.95 2.41
C ALA A 16 -2.16 12.41 2.29
N ALA A 17 -1.90 13.72 2.22
CA ALA A 17 -0.54 14.25 2.17
C ALA A 17 0.25 13.98 3.46
N ALA A 18 -0.41 14.12 4.62
CA ALA A 18 0.18 13.81 5.91
C ALA A 18 0.49 12.31 6.04
N GLU A 19 -0.44 11.44 5.63
CA GLU A 19 -0.24 9.98 5.66
C GLU A 19 0.88 9.52 4.72
N LEU A 20 0.93 10.08 3.50
CA LEU A 20 1.93 9.70 2.50
C LEU A 20 3.28 10.42 2.70
N GLY A 21 3.33 11.45 3.55
CA GLY A 21 4.52 12.30 3.75
C GLY A 21 4.89 13.11 2.50
N THR A 22 3.89 13.59 1.75
CA THR A 22 4.07 14.37 0.53
C THR A 22 3.89 15.86 0.75
N THR A 23 4.48 16.67 -0.11
CA THR A 23 4.51 18.13 0.06
C THR A 23 3.69 18.89 -0.98
N THR A 24 3.40 18.27 -2.13
CA THR A 24 2.62 18.92 -3.20
C THR A 24 1.36 18.15 -3.53
N LYS A 25 0.30 18.86 -3.95
CA LYS A 25 -0.97 18.25 -4.37
C LYS A 25 -0.77 17.18 -5.46
N VAL A 26 0.09 17.47 -6.45
CA VAL A 26 0.39 16.55 -7.56
C VAL A 26 1.11 15.30 -7.06
N GLU A 27 2.07 15.45 -6.16
CA GLU A 27 2.78 14.31 -5.56
C GLU A 27 1.81 13.43 -4.75
N THR A 28 0.98 14.03 -3.90
CA THR A 28 -0.02 13.32 -3.10
C THR A 28 -0.96 12.51 -4.00
N VAL A 29 -1.53 13.12 -5.03
CA VAL A 29 -2.47 12.46 -5.94
C VAL A 29 -1.80 11.30 -6.67
N ASN A 30 -0.61 11.52 -7.24
CA ASN A 30 0.08 10.45 -7.97
C ASN A 30 0.51 9.31 -7.05
N ARG A 31 1.00 9.59 -5.83
CA ARG A 31 1.37 8.54 -4.87
C ARG A 31 0.15 7.78 -4.37
N ALA A 32 -0.96 8.46 -4.06
CA ALA A 32 -2.20 7.81 -3.66
C ALA A 32 -2.71 6.85 -4.75
N LEU A 33 -2.71 7.29 -6.02
CA LEU A 33 -3.11 6.45 -7.14
C LEU A 33 -2.18 5.25 -7.33
N ALA A 34 -0.87 5.45 -7.20
CA ALA A 34 0.11 4.37 -7.27
C ALA A 34 -0.07 3.34 -6.15
N GLU A 35 -0.35 3.79 -4.92
CA GLU A 35 -0.58 2.92 -3.78
C GLU A 35 -1.83 2.06 -3.95
N ILE A 36 -2.92 2.64 -4.45
CA ILE A 36 -4.15 1.91 -4.75
C ILE A 36 -3.94 0.93 -5.90
N ALA A 37 -3.25 1.34 -6.98
CA ALA A 37 -2.95 0.47 -8.11
C ALA A 37 -2.02 -0.70 -7.72
N ALA A 38 -1.18 -0.54 -6.70
CA ALA A 38 -0.33 -1.60 -6.17
C ALA A 38 -1.07 -2.57 -5.22
N ARG A 39 -2.22 -2.18 -4.66
CA ARG A 39 -2.97 -2.97 -3.67
C ARG A 39 -3.33 -4.39 -4.15
N PRO A 40 -3.82 -4.62 -5.38
CA PRO A 40 -4.16 -5.97 -5.84
C PRO A 40 -2.94 -6.90 -5.88
N ARG A 41 -1.77 -6.38 -6.30
CA ARG A 41 -0.53 -7.16 -6.32
C ARG A 41 -0.11 -7.58 -4.91
N ARG A 42 -0.23 -6.68 -3.93
CA ARG A 42 0.05 -7.00 -2.51
C ARG A 42 -0.91 -8.08 -1.98
N LEU A 43 -2.20 -7.98 -2.28
CA LEU A 43 -3.19 -8.99 -1.89
C LEU A 43 -2.90 -10.35 -2.54
N ALA A 44 -2.54 -10.37 -3.82
CA ALA A 44 -2.20 -11.60 -4.53
C ALA A 44 -0.92 -12.28 -4.01
N VAL A 45 0.00 -11.53 -3.38
CA VAL A 45 1.15 -12.12 -2.67
C VAL A 45 0.68 -12.77 -1.37
N LEU A 46 -0.18 -12.08 -0.60
CA LEU A 46 -0.72 -12.63 0.65
C LEU A 46 -1.54 -13.90 0.41
N GLU A 47 -2.33 -13.94 -0.67
CA GLU A 47 -3.09 -15.15 -1.02
C GLU A 47 -2.16 -16.31 -1.39
N ARG A 48 -1.11 -16.05 -2.18
CA ARG A 48 -0.11 -17.07 -2.49
C ARG A 48 0.63 -17.59 -1.27
N LEU A 49 0.89 -16.74 -0.27
CA LEU A 49 1.48 -17.18 1.00
C LEU A 49 0.52 -18.02 1.83
N ARG A 50 -0.80 -17.80 1.72
CA ARG A 50 -1.80 -18.65 2.40
C ARG A 50 -1.97 -20.02 1.74
N GLU A 51 -1.84 -20.06 0.42
CA GLU A 51 -1.95 -21.29 -0.37
C GLU A 51 -0.63 -22.06 -0.47
N ALA A 52 0.49 -21.43 -0.08
CA ALA A 52 1.78 -22.08 -0.07
C ALA A 52 1.77 -23.24 0.94
N ASP A 53 2.23 -24.41 0.49
CA ASP A 53 2.54 -25.53 1.36
C ASP A 53 3.90 -25.24 2.03
N ASP A 54 3.88 -24.32 2.99
CA ASP A 54 5.02 -23.89 3.77
C ASP A 54 4.76 -23.98 5.29
N ASP A 55 5.81 -23.78 6.07
CA ASP A 55 5.80 -23.87 7.53
C ASP A 55 5.63 -22.49 8.21
N LEU A 56 5.24 -21.44 7.45
CA LEU A 56 5.04 -20.10 7.99
C LEU A 56 3.88 -20.04 9.01
N GLY A 57 2.96 -21.00 8.95
CA GLY A 57 1.89 -21.19 9.94
C GLY A 57 2.30 -21.95 11.20
N ASP A 58 3.47 -22.60 11.23
CA ASP A 58 3.94 -23.36 12.39
C ASP A 58 4.58 -22.43 13.43
N VAL A 59 3.92 -22.32 14.58
CA VAL A 59 4.35 -21.46 15.70
C VAL A 59 5.72 -21.85 16.24
N GLU A 60 6.08 -23.14 16.27
CA GLU A 60 7.38 -23.59 16.78
C GLU A 60 8.51 -23.28 15.79
N VAL A 61 8.26 -23.41 14.48
CA VAL A 61 9.20 -23.00 13.43
C VAL A 61 9.43 -21.49 13.49
N MET A 62 8.36 -20.69 13.54
CA MET A 62 8.47 -19.22 13.58
C MET A 62 9.16 -18.71 14.85
N ARG A 63 9.04 -19.41 16.00
CA ARG A 63 9.78 -19.06 17.22
C ARG A 63 11.30 -19.21 17.06
N GLY A 64 11.75 -20.08 16.15
CA GLY A 64 13.17 -20.28 15.81
C GLY A 64 13.75 -19.22 14.87
N ALA A 65 12.93 -18.60 14.02
CA ALA A 65 13.37 -17.73 12.93
C ALA A 65 13.88 -16.33 13.37
N TRP A 66 13.50 -15.87 14.57
CA TRP A 66 13.82 -14.54 15.10
C TRP A 66 14.87 -14.55 16.22
N ARG A 67 15.62 -15.65 16.35
CA ARG A 67 16.72 -15.79 17.30
C ARG A 67 18.04 -15.42 16.65
#